data_AF-A0A4V6HR86-F1
#
_entry.id   AF-A0A4V6HR86-F1
#
_cell.length_a   1.000
_cell.length_b   1.000
_cell.length_c   1.000
_cell.angle_alpha   90.00
_cell.angle_beta   90.00
_cell.angle_gamma   90.00
#
_symmetry.space_group_name_H-M   'P 1'
#
loop_
_entity.id
_entity.type
_entity.pdbx_description
1 polymer ?
#
loop_
_entity_poly.entity_id
_entity_poly.type
_entity_poly.pdbx_seq_one_letter_code
_entity_poly.pdbx_strand_id
1 'polypeptide(L)'
;MDRLFQNRLTAEEQSCLQEYCKNVFHFSNLSRDDCDDALLLWKWDQVFTEAEKKGVASAINNYLIQDGPHIKFLAPDQISLEIYPSPAGLIPIIMAPNIHDFENLVRFVVYQGREVRNLDKIGAMFAFGKTKRFIILSQKPYSGISADEMNLSDVEWKRYSRLIRCGHECTHYYTKRYWGSARNNLHDELIADFIGILEAFGIYKAKWFQQFLGIGGRSGKEGRLCVYVQDLPQNVAAQVEKIAIEASDYLEKWSVTDQCKQMTNSERISFLCSKCILDWK
;
A
#
# COMPACT_ATOMS: atom_id res chain seq x y z
N MET A 1 24.83 -15.60 -3.77
CA MET A 1 25.37 -14.51 -2.93
C MET A 1 26.69 -14.07 -3.53
N ASP A 2 26.71 -12.91 -4.19
CA ASP A 2 27.96 -12.36 -4.71
C ASP A 2 28.93 -12.06 -3.56
N ARG A 3 30.14 -12.62 -3.66
CA ARG A 3 31.22 -12.55 -2.67
C ARG A 3 31.69 -11.11 -2.38
N LEU A 4 31.24 -10.12 -3.14
CA LEU A 4 31.67 -8.73 -3.03
C LEU A 4 31.00 -7.96 -1.87
N PHE A 5 29.84 -8.41 -1.35
CA PHE A 5 29.11 -7.68 -0.30
C PHE A 5 29.25 -8.28 1.11
N GLN A 6 29.53 -9.57 1.24
CA GLN A 6 29.69 -10.23 2.54
C GLN A 6 30.93 -9.73 3.31
N ASN A 7 31.99 -9.29 2.61
CA ASN A 7 33.27 -8.93 3.23
C ASN A 7 33.30 -7.58 3.98
N ARG A 8 32.18 -6.85 4.09
CA ARG A 8 32.11 -5.57 4.81
C ARG A 8 31.17 -5.52 6.01
N LEU A 9 30.37 -6.57 6.23
CA LEU A 9 29.47 -6.65 7.37
C LEU A 9 30.08 -7.53 8.46
N THR A 10 29.91 -7.16 9.72
CA THR A 10 30.21 -8.06 10.85
C THR A 10 29.27 -9.28 10.84
N ALA A 11 29.58 -10.31 11.62
CA ALA A 11 28.70 -11.47 11.75
C ALA A 11 27.30 -11.08 12.27
N GLU A 12 27.23 -10.13 13.20
CA GLU A 12 25.98 -9.59 13.73
C GLU A 12 25.19 -8.83 12.66
N GLU A 13 25.86 -7.97 11.88
CA GLU A 13 25.23 -7.24 10.78
C GLU A 13 24.73 -8.17 9.66
N GLN A 14 25.47 -9.25 9.37
CA GLN A 14 25.01 -10.28 8.42
C GLN A 14 23.76 -11.00 8.93
N SER A 15 23.72 -11.37 10.21
CA SER A 15 22.55 -11.99 10.82
C SER A 15 21.35 -11.04 10.82
N CYS A 16 21.57 -9.76 11.14
CA CYS A 16 20.55 -8.71 11.07
C CYS A 16 19.97 -8.56 9.65
N LEU A 17 20.84 -8.51 8.63
CA LEU A 17 20.40 -8.42 7.22
C LEU A 17 19.60 -9.65 6.80
N GLN A 18 20.04 -10.86 7.19
CA GLN A 18 19.34 -12.10 6.87
C GLN A 18 17.95 -12.15 7.50
N GLU A 19 17.81 -11.75 8.76
CA GLU A 19 16.51 -11.72 9.42
C GLU A 19 15.59 -10.65 8.81
N TYR A 20 16.13 -9.48 8.46
CA TYR A 20 15.35 -8.43 7.76
C TYR A 20 14.81 -8.92 6.41
N CYS A 21 15.65 -9.61 5.63
CA CYS A 21 15.29 -10.08 4.30
C CYS A 21 14.49 -11.38 4.28
N LYS A 22 14.31 -12.03 5.43
CA LYS A 22 13.57 -13.29 5.53
C LYS A 22 12.17 -13.14 4.95
N ASN A 23 11.70 -14.17 4.25
CA ASN A 23 10.32 -14.18 3.80
C ASN A 23 9.39 -14.30 5.02
N VAL A 24 8.57 -13.27 5.23
CA VAL A 24 7.65 -13.11 6.36
C VAL A 24 6.21 -13.48 6.02
N PHE A 25 5.92 -13.80 4.75
CA PHE A 25 4.61 -14.29 4.35
C PHE A 25 4.45 -15.71 4.90
N HIS A 26 3.45 -15.89 5.77
CA HIS A 26 3.22 -17.18 6.41
C HIS A 26 2.55 -18.12 5.41
N PHE A 27 3.28 -19.13 4.93
CA PHE A 27 2.76 -20.19 4.06
C PHE A 27 1.82 -21.17 4.79
N SER A 28 1.70 -21.05 6.11
CA SER A 28 0.84 -21.92 6.90
C SER A 28 -0.60 -21.66 6.51
N ASN A 29 -1.29 -22.69 6.00
CA ASN A 29 -2.73 -22.88 5.81
C ASN A 29 -3.61 -22.02 6.73
N LEU A 30 -3.62 -20.70 6.54
CA LEU A 30 -4.69 -19.87 7.01
C LEU A 30 -5.85 -20.38 6.18
N SER A 31 -6.80 -21.04 6.86
CA SER A 31 -8.14 -21.22 6.35
C SER A 31 -8.44 -19.95 5.59
N ARG A 32 -8.78 -20.05 4.28
CA ARG A 32 -9.44 -18.94 3.59
C ARG A 32 -10.35 -18.35 4.64
N ASP A 33 -10.04 -17.15 5.11
CA ASP A 33 -10.90 -16.55 6.10
C ASP A 33 -12.20 -16.45 5.31
N ASP A 34 -13.14 -17.36 5.62
CA ASP A 34 -14.48 -17.48 5.05
C ASP A 34 -15.27 -16.26 5.56
N CYS A 35 -14.62 -15.11 5.54
CA CYS A 35 -15.17 -13.80 5.71
C CYS A 35 -15.99 -13.59 4.45
N ASP A 36 -17.20 -14.13 4.53
CA ASP A 36 -18.22 -14.07 3.52
C ASP A 36 -18.30 -12.64 3.00
N ASP A 37 -17.83 -12.44 1.77
CA ASP A 37 -17.90 -11.14 1.12
C ASP A 37 -19.37 -10.73 0.98
N ALA A 38 -20.32 -11.67 0.92
CA ALA A 38 -21.75 -11.35 0.94
C ALA A 38 -22.18 -10.69 2.26
N LEU A 39 -21.71 -11.18 3.41
CA LEU A 39 -22.01 -10.55 4.70
C LEU A 39 -21.38 -9.16 4.83
N LEU A 40 -20.16 -8.96 4.31
CA LEU A 40 -19.53 -7.64 4.26
C LEU A 40 -20.35 -6.71 3.37
N LEU A 41 -20.63 -7.12 2.13
CA LEU A 41 -21.35 -6.31 1.15
C LEU A 41 -22.77 -5.98 1.63
N TRP A 42 -23.45 -6.91 2.29
CA TRP A 42 -24.75 -6.66 2.90
C TRP A 42 -24.71 -5.54 3.96
N LYS A 43 -23.65 -5.45 4.78
CA LYS A 43 -23.50 -4.33 5.71
C LYS A 43 -23.25 -3.01 5.00
N TRP A 44 -22.51 -3.06 3.89
CA TRP A 44 -22.24 -1.89 3.07
C TRP A 44 -23.46 -1.42 2.27
N ASP A 45 -24.40 -2.32 1.93
CA ASP A 45 -25.65 -1.97 1.22
C ASP A 45 -26.41 -0.81 1.88
N GLN A 46 -26.48 -0.81 3.22
CA GLN A 46 -27.11 0.29 3.97
C GLN A 46 -26.32 1.61 3.83
N VAL A 47 -24.99 1.53 3.81
CA VAL A 47 -24.11 2.69 3.61
C VAL A 47 -24.29 3.25 2.20
N PHE A 48 -24.32 2.40 1.17
CA PHE A 48 -24.56 2.81 -0.20
C PHE A 48 -25.95 3.41 -0.39
N THR A 49 -26.98 2.77 0.18
CA THR A 49 -28.36 3.27 0.13
C THR A 49 -28.48 4.66 0.76
N GLU A 50 -27.84 4.89 1.91
CA GLU A 50 -27.83 6.22 2.53
C GLU A 50 -27.00 7.21 1.72
N ALA A 51 -25.88 6.78 1.14
CA ALA A 51 -25.02 7.62 0.31
C ALA A 51 -25.74 8.14 -0.94
N GLU A 52 -26.56 7.30 -1.59
CA GLU A 52 -27.39 7.69 -2.72
C GLU A 52 -28.49 8.68 -2.32
N LYS A 53 -29.06 8.54 -1.12
CA LYS A 53 -30.17 9.37 -0.65
C LYS A 53 -29.74 10.72 -0.08
N LYS A 54 -28.64 10.75 0.67
CA LYS A 54 -28.22 11.90 1.49
C LYS A 54 -26.75 12.29 1.33
N GLY A 55 -26.03 11.65 0.41
CA GLY A 55 -24.61 11.88 0.18
C GLY A 55 -23.70 11.00 1.04
N VAL A 56 -22.50 10.73 0.53
CA VAL A 56 -21.51 9.83 1.14
C VAL A 56 -21.11 10.31 2.54
N ALA A 57 -20.91 11.62 2.73
CA ALA A 57 -20.58 12.21 4.03
C ALA A 57 -21.63 11.88 5.11
N SER A 58 -22.92 11.93 4.76
CA SER A 58 -24.01 11.55 5.68
C SER A 58 -23.97 10.06 6.01
N ALA A 59 -23.78 9.21 4.99
CA ALA A 59 -23.67 7.77 5.18
C ALA A 59 -22.52 7.38 6.11
N ILE A 60 -21.35 8.01 5.95
CA ILE A 60 -20.18 7.78 6.82
C ILE A 60 -20.51 8.12 8.27
N ASN A 61 -21.07 9.30 8.53
CA ASN A 61 -21.42 9.73 9.89
C ASN A 61 -22.46 8.80 10.54
N ASN A 62 -23.44 8.32 9.76
CA ASN A 62 -24.54 7.52 10.30
C ASN A 62 -24.18 6.04 10.50
N TYR A 63 -23.26 5.49 9.70
CA TYR A 63 -23.01 4.03 9.67
C TYR A 63 -21.58 3.61 10.00
N LEU A 64 -20.58 4.45 9.76
CA LEU A 64 -19.17 4.06 9.95
C LEU A 64 -18.57 4.61 11.25
N ILE A 65 -19.15 5.66 11.83
CA ILE A 65 -18.79 6.17 13.15
C ILE A 65 -19.67 5.47 14.19
N GLN A 66 -19.04 4.72 15.09
CA GLN A 66 -19.75 3.95 16.13
C GLN A 66 -19.95 4.80 17.39
N ASP A 67 -18.85 5.34 17.91
CA ASP A 67 -18.81 6.15 19.12
C ASP A 67 -17.93 7.38 18.84
N GLY A 68 -18.52 8.58 18.82
CA GLY A 68 -17.77 9.81 18.59
C GLY A 68 -18.60 10.92 17.95
N PRO A 69 -18.04 12.15 17.90
CA PRO A 69 -18.70 13.24 17.21
C PRO A 69 -18.74 12.96 15.71
N HIS A 70 -19.83 13.38 15.05
CA HIS A 70 -19.90 13.40 13.60
C HIS A 70 -18.76 14.25 13.02
N ILE A 71 -18.18 13.79 11.92
CA ILE A 71 -17.21 14.57 11.16
C ILE A 71 -17.93 15.74 10.49
N LYS A 72 -17.42 16.95 10.73
CA LYS A 72 -17.78 18.14 9.96
C LYS A 72 -16.88 18.22 8.73
N PHE A 73 -17.33 17.61 7.64
CA PHE A 73 -16.59 17.60 6.39
C PHE A 73 -16.48 19.01 5.79
N LEU A 74 -15.31 19.36 5.27
CA LEU A 74 -15.04 20.62 4.59
C LEU A 74 -15.52 20.60 3.14
N ALA A 75 -15.41 19.45 2.46
CA ALA A 75 -15.84 19.24 1.09
C ALA A 75 -16.67 17.95 0.95
N PRO A 76 -17.85 17.86 1.62
CA PRO A 76 -18.66 16.65 1.65
C PRO A 76 -19.05 16.12 0.27
N ASP A 77 -19.31 17.03 -0.68
CA ASP A 77 -19.72 16.68 -2.05
C ASP A 77 -18.58 16.09 -2.90
N GLN A 78 -17.33 16.20 -2.43
CA GLN A 78 -16.17 15.61 -3.12
C GLN A 78 -15.82 14.21 -2.62
N ILE A 79 -16.50 13.73 -1.57
CA ILE A 79 -16.27 12.39 -1.03
C ILE A 79 -17.03 11.39 -1.87
N SER A 80 -16.33 10.37 -2.36
CA SER A 80 -16.95 9.29 -3.12
C SER A 80 -16.81 7.95 -2.42
N LEU A 81 -17.76 7.06 -2.67
CA LEU A 81 -17.78 5.70 -2.17
C LEU A 81 -18.07 4.76 -3.36
N GLU A 82 -17.23 3.74 -3.54
CA GLU A 82 -17.38 2.74 -4.61
C GLU A 82 -17.04 1.33 -4.10
N ILE A 83 -17.58 0.30 -4.75
CA ILE A 83 -17.12 -1.08 -4.57
C ILE A 83 -16.07 -1.38 -5.65
N TYR A 84 -14.87 -1.72 -5.23
CA TYR A 84 -13.75 -2.00 -6.12
C TYR A 84 -13.48 -3.52 -6.23
N PRO A 85 -13.32 -4.07 -7.46
CA PRO A 85 -12.96 -5.46 -7.68
C PRO A 85 -11.45 -5.68 -7.49
N SER A 86 -11.02 -5.84 -6.24
CA SER A 86 -9.61 -6.08 -5.91
C SER A 86 -9.17 -7.52 -6.21
N PRO A 87 -7.85 -7.80 -6.27
CA PRO A 87 -7.32 -9.16 -6.32
C PRO A 87 -7.80 -10.08 -5.19
N ALA A 88 -8.32 -9.51 -4.09
CA ALA A 88 -8.77 -10.21 -2.89
C ALA A 88 -10.30 -10.23 -2.70
N GLY A 89 -11.04 -9.96 -3.78
CA GLY A 89 -12.50 -9.83 -3.78
C GLY A 89 -12.98 -8.38 -3.76
N LEU A 90 -14.29 -8.19 -3.62
CA LEU A 90 -14.90 -6.87 -3.60
C LEU A 90 -14.52 -6.13 -2.31
N ILE A 91 -14.06 -4.89 -2.42
CA ILE A 91 -13.74 -4.04 -1.28
C ILE A 91 -14.31 -2.62 -1.46
N PRO A 92 -15.00 -2.07 -0.44
CA PRO A 92 -15.42 -0.68 -0.45
C PRO A 92 -14.21 0.26 -0.38
N ILE A 93 -14.23 1.29 -1.22
CA ILE A 93 -13.22 2.35 -1.25
C ILE A 93 -13.89 3.69 -1.03
N ILE A 94 -13.45 4.40 -0.01
CA ILE A 94 -13.82 5.80 0.26
C ILE A 94 -12.69 6.67 -0.27
N MET A 95 -13.02 7.65 -1.10
CA MET A 95 -12.05 8.63 -1.61
C MET A 95 -12.41 10.01 -1.05
N ALA A 96 -11.41 10.68 -0.47
CA ALA A 96 -11.54 12.03 0.07
C ALA A 96 -10.45 12.94 -0.51
N PRO A 97 -10.78 13.84 -1.46
CA PRO A 97 -9.81 14.75 -2.07
C PRO A 97 -9.26 15.77 -1.10
N ASN A 98 -10.13 16.31 -0.24
CA ASN A 98 -9.75 17.26 0.77
C ASN A 98 -8.91 16.55 1.86
N ILE A 99 -7.70 17.06 2.10
CA ILE A 99 -6.74 16.45 3.02
C ILE A 99 -7.29 16.39 4.44
N HIS A 100 -7.95 17.44 4.92
CA HIS A 100 -8.52 17.44 6.27
C HIS A 100 -9.69 16.46 6.42
N ASP A 101 -10.50 16.30 5.37
CA ASP A 101 -11.56 15.29 5.36
C ASP A 101 -10.98 13.87 5.39
N PHE A 102 -9.94 13.61 4.59
CA PHE A 102 -9.20 12.34 4.64
C PHE A 102 -8.65 12.07 6.05
N GLU A 103 -7.97 13.03 6.65
CA GLU A 103 -7.38 12.88 7.99
C GLU A 103 -8.45 12.63 9.06
N ASN A 104 -9.59 13.33 8.97
CA ASN A 104 -10.73 13.10 9.87
C ASN A 104 -11.36 11.72 9.66
N LEU A 105 -11.49 11.24 8.41
CA LEU A 105 -11.96 9.89 8.14
C LEU A 105 -11.07 8.85 8.80
N VAL A 106 -9.75 8.95 8.60
CA VAL A 106 -8.80 8.04 9.24
C VAL A 106 -8.93 8.11 10.76
N ARG A 107 -8.91 9.32 11.35
CA ARG A 107 -8.96 9.50 12.79
C ARG A 107 -10.25 8.95 13.42
N PHE A 108 -11.41 9.34 12.90
CA PHE A 108 -12.69 9.02 13.55
C PHE A 108 -13.26 7.66 13.13
N VAL A 109 -13.08 7.25 11.88
CA VAL A 109 -13.65 5.97 11.40
C VAL A 109 -12.74 4.79 11.75
N VAL A 110 -11.43 4.93 11.58
CA VAL A 110 -10.48 3.83 11.80
C VAL A 110 -9.96 3.84 13.24
N TYR A 111 -9.51 4.99 13.73
CA TYR A 111 -8.92 5.12 15.06
C TYR A 111 -9.91 5.58 16.16
N GLN A 112 -11.20 5.72 15.85
CA GLN A 112 -12.25 6.03 16.83
C GLN A 112 -11.94 7.29 17.65
N GLY A 113 -11.44 8.33 16.98
CA GLY A 113 -11.14 9.63 17.58
C GLY A 113 -9.80 9.70 18.32
N ARG A 114 -9.04 8.60 18.39
CA ARG A 114 -7.70 8.61 19.03
C ARG A 114 -6.69 9.38 18.19
N GLU A 115 -5.70 9.95 18.86
CA GLU A 115 -4.59 10.65 18.19
C GLU A 115 -3.78 9.68 17.34
N VAL A 116 -3.47 10.09 16.11
CA VAL A 116 -2.71 9.29 15.14
C VAL A 116 -1.43 10.04 14.82
N ARG A 117 -0.28 9.47 15.19
CA ARG A 117 1.03 10.06 14.92
C ARG A 117 1.32 10.05 13.42
N ASN A 118 1.94 11.10 12.90
CA ASN A 118 2.35 11.24 11.49
C ASN A 118 1.21 11.07 10.47
N LEU A 119 -0.03 11.40 10.85
CA LEU A 119 -1.20 11.29 9.97
C LEU A 119 -1.08 12.13 8.70
N ASP A 120 -0.38 13.25 8.78
CA ASP A 120 -0.02 14.13 7.68
C ASP A 120 0.82 13.42 6.60
N LYS A 121 1.59 12.39 6.99
CA LYS A 121 2.43 11.58 6.10
C LYS A 121 1.69 10.40 5.47
N ILE A 122 0.48 10.09 5.95
CA ILE A 122 -0.32 8.98 5.44
C ILE A 122 -1.11 9.44 4.21
N GLY A 123 -1.05 8.63 3.14
CA GLY A 123 -1.76 8.85 1.89
C GLY A 123 -2.99 7.95 1.69
N ALA A 124 -3.04 6.81 2.37
CA ALA A 124 -4.16 5.87 2.39
C ALA A 124 -4.24 5.17 3.73
N MET A 125 -5.41 4.60 4.02
CA MET A 125 -5.61 3.75 5.18
C MET A 125 -6.45 2.55 4.79
N PHE A 126 -5.90 1.37 5.02
CA PHE A 126 -6.61 0.11 4.92
C PHE A 126 -7.12 -0.32 6.31
N ALA A 127 -8.45 -0.44 6.44
CA ALA A 127 -9.07 -0.95 7.65
C ALA A 127 -9.42 -2.44 7.46
N PHE A 128 -8.91 -3.29 8.37
CA PHE A 128 -9.15 -4.74 8.34
C PHE A 128 -9.58 -5.27 9.70
N GLY A 129 -10.65 -6.07 9.70
CA GLY A 129 -11.17 -6.78 10.85
C GLY A 129 -12.45 -7.54 10.48
N LYS A 130 -12.98 -8.31 11.43
CA LYS A 130 -14.15 -9.19 11.20
C LYS A 130 -15.38 -8.45 10.63
N THR A 131 -15.53 -7.17 10.96
CA THR A 131 -16.69 -6.36 10.56
C THR A 131 -16.33 -5.06 9.84
N LYS A 132 -15.04 -4.74 9.69
CA LYS A 132 -14.54 -3.50 9.09
C LYS A 132 -13.49 -3.85 8.04
N ARG A 133 -13.89 -3.86 6.77
CA ARG A 133 -13.02 -4.09 5.61
C ARG A 133 -13.32 -3.03 4.55
N PHE A 134 -12.43 -2.07 4.39
CA PHE A 134 -12.52 -1.00 3.40
C PHE A 134 -11.19 -0.24 3.31
N ILE A 135 -11.02 0.55 2.26
CA ILE A 135 -9.85 1.41 2.05
C ILE A 135 -10.31 2.88 2.03
N ILE A 136 -9.54 3.77 2.65
CA ILE A 136 -9.70 5.21 2.51
C ILE A 136 -8.51 5.73 1.70
N LEU A 137 -8.78 6.43 0.61
CA LEU A 137 -7.77 7.03 -0.27
C LEU A 137 -7.80 8.56 -0.18
N SER A 138 -6.63 9.18 -0.03
CA SER A 138 -6.46 10.62 -0.26
C SER A 138 -6.13 10.91 -1.72
N GLN A 139 -6.21 12.19 -2.10
CA GLN A 139 -5.67 12.71 -3.36
C GLN A 139 -4.25 13.31 -3.21
N LYS A 140 -3.54 13.02 -2.10
CA LYS A 140 -2.14 13.44 -1.95
C LYS A 140 -1.28 12.84 -3.07
N PRO A 141 -0.24 13.54 -3.55
CA PRO A 141 0.70 12.96 -4.50
C PRO A 141 1.36 11.68 -3.94
N TYR A 142 1.54 10.66 -4.77
CA TYR A 142 2.08 9.38 -4.32
C TYR A 142 3.51 9.55 -3.84
N SER A 143 3.82 8.97 -2.67
CA SER A 143 5.12 9.12 -1.98
C SER A 143 5.57 10.57 -1.78
N GLY A 144 4.63 11.52 -1.78
CA GLY A 144 4.92 12.95 -1.67
C GLY A 144 5.72 13.51 -2.85
N ILE A 145 5.70 12.85 -4.01
CA ILE A 145 6.42 13.29 -5.22
C ILE A 145 5.57 14.30 -5.97
N SER A 146 6.16 15.40 -6.44
CA SER A 146 5.46 16.39 -7.26
C SER A 146 5.21 15.87 -8.68
N ALA A 147 4.27 16.49 -9.40
CA ALA A 147 4.01 16.14 -10.79
C ALA A 147 5.22 16.44 -11.70
N ASP A 148 5.93 17.55 -11.42
CA ASP A 148 7.15 17.95 -12.11
C ASP A 148 8.27 16.91 -11.99
N GLU A 149 8.47 16.34 -10.79
CA GLU A 149 9.43 15.25 -10.56
C GLU A 149 9.10 13.97 -11.37
N MET A 150 7.84 13.80 -11.78
CA MET A 150 7.39 12.69 -12.61
C MET A 150 7.32 13.06 -14.11
N ASN A 151 7.59 14.31 -14.47
CA ASN A 151 7.37 14.87 -15.81
C ASN A 151 5.92 14.69 -16.31
N LEU A 152 4.95 14.94 -15.43
CA LEU A 152 3.52 14.83 -15.71
C LEU A 152 2.81 16.12 -15.32
N SER A 153 1.60 16.35 -15.84
CA SER A 153 0.75 17.42 -15.31
C SER A 153 0.21 17.07 -13.92
N ASP A 154 -0.16 18.07 -13.13
CA ASP A 154 -0.82 17.86 -11.83
C ASP A 154 -2.07 17.00 -11.91
N VAL A 155 -2.85 17.16 -12.99
CA VAL A 155 -4.09 16.39 -13.21
C VAL A 155 -3.76 14.91 -13.45
N GLU A 156 -2.80 14.63 -14.32
CA GLU A 156 -2.34 13.27 -14.59
C GLU A 156 -1.72 12.63 -13.36
N TRP A 157 -0.84 13.36 -12.66
CA TRP A 157 -0.15 12.80 -11.51
C TRP A 157 -1.10 12.54 -10.33
N LYS A 158 -2.09 13.41 -10.09
CA LYS A 158 -3.16 13.11 -9.12
C LYS A 158 -3.94 11.86 -9.49
N ARG A 159 -4.28 11.69 -10.78
CA ARG A 159 -4.96 10.48 -11.28
C ARG A 159 -4.11 9.23 -11.08
N TYR A 160 -2.86 9.25 -11.53
CA TYR A 160 -1.96 8.11 -11.37
C TYR A 160 -1.65 7.82 -9.90
N SER A 161 -1.46 8.85 -9.08
CA SER A 161 -1.27 8.69 -7.63
C SER A 161 -2.43 7.94 -6.97
N ARG A 162 -3.68 8.23 -7.37
CA ARG A 162 -4.85 7.49 -6.90
C ARG A 162 -4.80 6.02 -7.35
N LEU A 163 -4.49 5.77 -8.62
CA LEU A 163 -4.44 4.40 -9.17
C LEU A 163 -3.35 3.57 -8.50
N ILE A 164 -2.13 4.11 -8.38
CA ILE A 164 -1.01 3.43 -7.70
C ILE A 164 -1.40 3.08 -6.28
N ARG A 165 -1.95 4.04 -5.54
CA ARG A 165 -2.37 3.84 -4.16
C ARG A 165 -3.48 2.80 -4.03
N CYS A 166 -4.45 2.82 -4.94
CA CYS A 166 -5.53 1.84 -4.95
C CYS A 166 -4.97 0.41 -5.12
N GLY A 167 -4.11 0.19 -6.12
CA GLY A 167 -3.47 -1.11 -6.36
C GLY A 167 -2.54 -1.54 -5.23
N HIS A 168 -1.80 -0.59 -4.65
CA HIS A 168 -0.93 -0.80 -3.49
C HIS A 168 -1.71 -1.28 -2.26
N GLU A 169 -2.76 -0.54 -1.85
CA GLU A 169 -3.59 -0.92 -0.70
C GLU A 169 -4.38 -2.21 -0.96
N CYS A 170 -4.83 -2.44 -2.19
CA CYS A 170 -5.46 -3.71 -2.58
C CYS A 170 -4.49 -4.89 -2.49
N THR A 171 -3.20 -4.66 -2.72
CA THR A 171 -2.15 -5.67 -2.53
C THR A 171 -1.97 -5.98 -1.05
N HIS A 172 -1.91 -4.97 -0.18
CA HIS A 172 -1.91 -5.21 1.27
C HIS A 172 -3.17 -5.91 1.77
N TYR A 173 -4.34 -5.59 1.20
CA TYR A 173 -5.56 -6.35 1.49
C TYR A 173 -5.40 -7.83 1.12
N TYR A 174 -4.84 -8.11 -0.07
CA TYR A 174 -4.58 -9.48 -0.51
C TYR A 174 -3.58 -10.21 0.39
N THR A 175 -2.43 -9.60 0.69
CA THR A 175 -1.40 -10.21 1.53
C THR A 175 -1.92 -10.42 2.95
N LYS A 176 -2.69 -9.47 3.49
CA LYS A 176 -3.33 -9.63 4.80
C LYS A 176 -4.34 -10.77 4.81
N ARG A 177 -5.20 -10.87 3.78
CA ARG A 177 -6.28 -11.86 3.70
C ARG A 177 -5.77 -13.28 3.48
N TYR A 178 -4.81 -13.48 2.58
CA TYR A 178 -4.38 -14.81 2.16
C TYR A 178 -3.07 -15.29 2.78
N TRP A 179 -2.21 -14.36 3.23
CA TRP A 179 -0.87 -14.66 3.74
C TRP A 179 -0.66 -14.22 5.19
N GLY A 180 -1.69 -13.66 5.83
CA GLY A 180 -1.69 -13.22 7.22
C GLY A 180 -0.80 -12.02 7.53
N SER A 181 -0.06 -11.52 6.54
CA SER A 181 0.98 -10.51 6.68
C SER A 181 0.67 -9.32 5.80
N ALA A 182 0.56 -8.16 6.41
CA ALA A 182 0.76 -6.86 5.77
C ALA A 182 1.68 -6.11 6.72
N ARG A 183 2.95 -5.95 6.34
CA ARG A 183 4.01 -5.40 7.19
C ARG A 183 4.62 -4.19 6.50
N ASN A 184 4.95 -3.19 7.29
CA ASN A 184 5.70 -2.04 6.84
C ASN A 184 7.20 -2.41 6.68
N ASN A 185 7.52 -3.27 5.70
CA ASN A 185 8.89 -3.67 5.36
C ASN A 185 9.13 -3.60 3.85
N LEU A 186 10.40 -3.52 3.43
CA LEU A 186 10.74 -3.33 2.01
C LEU A 186 10.14 -4.41 1.09
N HIS A 187 10.07 -5.66 1.56
CA HIS A 187 9.59 -6.77 0.74
C HIS A 187 8.10 -6.62 0.40
N ASP A 188 7.24 -6.38 1.39
CA ASP A 188 5.80 -6.19 1.17
C ASP A 188 5.52 -4.92 0.36
N GLU A 189 6.23 -3.83 0.68
CA GLU A 189 6.07 -2.53 0.00
C GLU A 189 6.50 -2.59 -1.48
N LEU A 190 7.56 -3.35 -1.80
CA LEU A 190 7.99 -3.58 -3.19
C LEU A 190 6.92 -4.33 -3.98
N ILE A 191 6.25 -5.34 -3.40
CA ILE A 191 5.16 -6.06 -4.07
C ILE A 191 3.97 -5.12 -4.29
N ALA A 192 3.59 -4.35 -3.26
CA ALA A 192 2.47 -3.42 -3.33
C ALA A 192 2.70 -2.30 -4.35
N ASP A 193 3.90 -1.69 -4.39
CA ASP A 193 4.27 -0.73 -5.42
C ASP A 193 4.36 -1.35 -6.81
N PHE A 194 4.86 -2.58 -6.94
CA PHE A 194 4.91 -3.28 -8.22
C PHE A 194 3.52 -3.38 -8.85
N ILE A 195 2.53 -3.84 -8.09
CA ILE A 195 1.14 -3.95 -8.54
C ILE A 195 0.54 -2.56 -8.78
N GLY A 196 0.72 -1.61 -7.84
CA GLY A 196 0.19 -0.27 -7.98
C GLY A 196 0.69 0.46 -9.23
N ILE A 197 1.99 0.39 -9.51
CA ILE A 197 2.60 0.99 -10.70
C ILE A 197 2.08 0.30 -11.97
N LEU A 198 2.03 -1.04 -11.97
CA LEU A 198 1.56 -1.80 -13.12
C LEU A 198 0.08 -1.51 -13.44
N GLU A 199 -0.78 -1.41 -12.43
CA GLU A 199 -2.19 -1.03 -12.61
C GLU A 199 -2.34 0.41 -13.12
N ALA A 200 -1.52 1.34 -12.63
CA ALA A 200 -1.62 2.74 -13.00
C ALA A 200 -1.11 3.02 -14.42
N PHE A 201 -0.02 2.39 -14.84
CA PHE A 201 0.67 2.72 -16.08
C PHE A 201 0.68 1.61 -17.14
N GLY A 202 0.24 0.39 -16.79
CA GLY A 202 0.34 -0.79 -17.65
C GLY A 202 1.76 -1.34 -17.80
N ILE A 203 2.76 -0.65 -17.26
CA ILE A 203 4.17 -1.03 -17.25
C ILE A 203 4.77 -0.74 -15.88
N TYR A 204 5.65 -1.62 -15.42
CA TYR A 204 6.47 -1.36 -14.24
C TYR A 204 7.81 -0.77 -14.65
N LYS A 205 8.25 0.29 -13.95
CA LYS A 205 9.58 0.90 -14.13
C LYS A 205 10.30 0.93 -12.79
N ALA A 206 11.47 0.29 -12.70
CA ALA A 206 12.25 0.24 -11.47
C ALA A 206 12.62 1.64 -10.98
N LYS A 207 12.95 2.54 -11.90
CA LYS A 207 13.28 3.93 -11.59
C LYS A 207 12.17 4.67 -10.84
N TRP A 208 10.89 4.41 -11.14
CA TRP A 208 9.78 5.04 -10.42
C TRP A 208 9.69 4.53 -8.99
N PHE A 209 9.79 3.21 -8.80
CA PHE A 209 9.86 2.61 -7.46
C PHE A 209 11.04 3.19 -6.64
N GLN A 210 12.24 3.23 -7.23
CA GLN A 210 13.44 3.80 -6.60
C GLN A 210 13.23 5.27 -6.21
N GLN A 211 12.61 6.06 -7.08
CA GLN A 211 12.26 7.45 -6.79
C GLN A 211 11.26 7.56 -5.64
N PHE A 212 10.25 6.68 -5.58
CA PHE A 212 9.29 6.62 -4.46
C PHE A 212 9.92 6.19 -3.13
N LEU A 213 11.01 5.43 -3.18
CA LEU A 213 11.82 5.12 -2.02
C LEU A 213 12.75 6.27 -1.59
N GLY A 214 12.96 7.25 -2.47
CA GLY A 214 13.92 8.35 -2.30
C GLY A 214 15.36 7.98 -2.67
N ILE A 215 15.56 6.88 -3.40
CA ILE A 215 16.88 6.44 -3.87
C ILE A 215 17.32 7.35 -5.02
N GLY A 216 18.55 7.87 -4.94
CA GLY A 216 19.18 8.62 -6.03
C GLY A 216 18.75 10.08 -6.24
N GLY A 217 17.96 10.69 -5.34
CA GLY A 217 17.57 12.10 -5.56
C GLY A 217 16.47 12.71 -4.71
N ARG A 218 16.36 12.38 -3.42
CA ARG A 218 15.86 13.24 -2.33
C ARG A 218 16.85 13.03 -1.18
N SER A 219 17.05 14.01 -0.31
CA SER A 219 17.90 13.75 0.86
C SER A 219 17.36 12.50 1.55
N GLY A 220 18.19 11.49 1.85
CA GLY A 220 17.74 10.16 2.32
C GLY A 220 16.90 10.16 3.61
N LYS A 221 16.52 11.34 4.11
CA LYS A 221 15.59 11.62 5.20
C LYS A 221 14.12 11.82 4.76
N GLU A 222 13.85 11.97 3.46
CA GLU A 222 12.50 12.29 2.95
C GLU A 222 11.84 11.17 2.12
N GLY A 223 12.59 10.11 1.77
CA GLY A 223 12.08 8.96 1.04
C GLY A 223 11.48 7.88 1.94
N ARG A 224 10.61 7.01 1.41
CA ARG A 224 10.01 5.91 2.20
C ARG A 224 11.02 4.90 2.72
N LEU A 225 12.17 4.73 2.06
CA LEU A 225 13.18 3.77 2.49
C LEU A 225 13.67 4.04 3.92
N CYS A 226 13.77 5.31 4.34
CA CYS A 226 14.24 5.66 5.67
C CYS A 226 13.32 5.09 6.77
N VAL A 227 12.02 4.99 6.51
CA VAL A 227 11.03 4.39 7.42
C VAL A 227 11.28 2.90 7.55
N TYR A 228 11.59 2.22 6.44
CA TYR A 228 11.77 0.77 6.41
C TYR A 228 13.09 0.30 7.00
N VAL A 229 14.09 1.18 7.13
CA VAL A 229 15.44 0.86 7.62
C VAL A 229 15.83 1.63 8.90
N GLN A 230 14.92 2.41 9.48
CA GLN A 230 15.20 3.29 10.63
C GLN A 230 15.79 2.56 11.84
N ASP A 231 15.43 1.30 12.04
CA ASP A 231 15.84 0.47 13.19
C ASP A 231 17.07 -0.41 12.87
N LEU A 232 17.66 -0.27 11.67
CA LEU A 232 18.79 -1.08 11.22
C LEU A 232 20.13 -0.35 11.41
N PRO A 233 21.23 -1.10 11.66
CA PRO A 233 22.57 -0.54 11.57
C PRO A 233 22.82 0.10 10.20
N GLN A 234 23.56 1.20 10.15
CA GLN A 234 23.77 1.98 8.92
C GLN A 234 24.34 1.14 7.76
N ASN A 235 25.27 0.22 8.04
CA ASN A 235 25.82 -0.67 7.02
C ASN A 235 24.78 -1.66 6.49
N VAL A 236 23.89 -2.15 7.36
CA VAL A 236 22.78 -3.04 6.98
C VAL A 236 21.76 -2.27 6.13
N ALA A 237 21.37 -1.06 6.55
CA ALA A 237 20.49 -0.18 5.78
C ALA A 237 21.04 0.08 4.37
N ALA A 238 22.35 0.33 4.24
CA ALA A 238 23.00 0.50 2.94
C ALA A 238 22.99 -0.77 2.06
N GLN A 239 22.96 -1.97 2.65
CA GLN A 239 22.75 -3.21 1.89
C GLN A 239 21.28 -3.39 1.50
N VAL A 240 20.34 -3.01 2.37
CA VAL A 240 18.91 -3.03 2.05
C VAL A 240 18.58 -2.11 0.88
N GLU A 241 19.19 -0.92 0.80
CA GLU A 241 19.07 -0.03 -0.35
C GLU A 241 19.52 -0.70 -1.66
N LYS A 242 20.67 -1.38 -1.65
CA LYS A 242 21.16 -2.12 -2.83
C LYS A 242 20.24 -3.26 -3.22
N ILE A 243 19.72 -3.99 -2.22
CA ILE A 243 18.71 -5.04 -2.44
C ILE A 243 17.48 -4.45 -3.11
N ALA A 244 16.99 -3.29 -2.65
CA ALA A 244 15.84 -2.62 -3.25
C ALA A 244 16.09 -2.29 -4.73
N ILE A 245 17.26 -1.77 -5.07
CA ILE A 245 17.66 -1.46 -6.45
C ILE A 245 17.69 -2.74 -7.30
N GLU A 246 18.47 -3.75 -6.88
CA GLU A 246 18.61 -5.03 -7.59
C GLU A 246 17.25 -5.71 -7.81
N ALA A 247 16.44 -5.78 -6.76
CA ALA A 247 15.11 -6.37 -6.80
C ALA A 247 14.17 -5.61 -7.73
N SER A 248 14.18 -4.27 -7.68
CA SER A 248 13.35 -3.46 -8.57
C SER A 248 13.74 -3.63 -10.04
N ASP A 249 15.04 -3.70 -10.35
CA ASP A 249 15.54 -3.90 -11.71
C ASP A 249 15.20 -5.31 -12.23
N TYR A 250 15.28 -6.32 -11.36
CA TYR A 250 14.81 -7.67 -11.69
C TYR A 250 13.32 -7.68 -12.02
N LEU A 251 12.49 -7.05 -11.18
CA LEU A 251 11.04 -7.02 -11.40
C LEU A 251 10.65 -6.27 -12.68
N GLU A 252 11.39 -5.25 -13.09
CA GLU A 252 11.19 -4.60 -14.40
C GLU A 252 11.43 -5.57 -15.55
N LYS A 253 12.54 -6.33 -15.51
CA LYS A 253 12.81 -7.38 -16.51
C LYS A 253 11.77 -8.49 -16.48
N TRP A 254 11.33 -8.92 -15.31
CA TRP A 254 10.32 -9.97 -15.16
C TRP A 254 8.94 -9.50 -15.66
N SER A 255 8.57 -8.24 -15.42
CA SER A 255 7.25 -7.70 -15.77
C SER A 255 6.93 -7.76 -17.27
N VAL A 256 7.97 -7.74 -18.12
CA VAL A 256 7.80 -7.77 -19.58
C VAL A 256 7.79 -9.18 -20.18
N THR A 257 8.06 -10.20 -19.38
CA THR A 257 8.02 -11.61 -19.81
C THR A 257 6.59 -12.08 -20.08
N ASP A 258 6.43 -13.07 -20.96
CA ASP A 258 5.12 -13.68 -21.23
C ASP A 258 4.52 -14.34 -19.98
N GLN A 259 5.38 -14.94 -19.15
CA GLN A 259 4.97 -15.51 -17.87
C GLN A 259 4.26 -14.47 -17.00
N CYS A 260 4.85 -13.28 -16.81
CA CYS A 260 4.24 -12.25 -15.98
C CYS A 260 3.00 -11.64 -16.64
N LYS A 261 3.02 -11.42 -17.97
CA LYS A 261 1.89 -10.83 -18.71
C LYS A 261 0.62 -11.69 -18.69
N GLN A 262 0.78 -13.01 -18.68
CA GLN A 262 -0.34 -13.96 -18.64
C GLN A 262 -0.95 -14.12 -17.24
N MET A 263 -0.24 -13.73 -16.18
CA MET A 263 -0.76 -13.79 -14.81
C MET A 263 -1.80 -12.71 -14.54
N THR A 264 -2.78 -13.03 -13.71
CA THR A 264 -3.63 -12.07 -13.00
C THR A 264 -2.85 -11.37 -11.89
N ASN A 265 -3.36 -10.27 -11.33
CA ASN A 265 -2.70 -9.61 -10.19
C ASN A 265 -2.63 -10.53 -8.96
N SER A 266 -3.65 -11.34 -8.69
CA SER A 266 -3.63 -12.32 -7.59
C SER A 266 -2.50 -13.36 -7.77
N GLU A 267 -2.27 -13.83 -9.00
CA GLU A 267 -1.18 -14.75 -9.33
C GLU A 267 0.20 -14.08 -9.23
N ARG A 268 0.34 -12.84 -9.71
CA ARG A 268 1.58 -12.06 -9.56
C ARG A 268 1.91 -11.85 -8.08
N ILE A 269 0.94 -11.41 -7.28
CA ILE A 269 1.14 -11.20 -5.84
C ILE A 269 1.54 -12.52 -5.16
N SER A 270 0.84 -13.62 -5.45
CA SER A 270 1.16 -14.94 -4.88
C SER A 270 2.55 -15.43 -5.27
N PHE A 271 2.94 -15.27 -6.54
CA PHE A 271 4.28 -15.63 -7.02
C PHE A 271 5.36 -14.83 -6.29
N LEU A 272 5.18 -13.53 -6.13
CA LEU A 272 6.12 -12.68 -5.42
C LEU A 272 6.17 -13.04 -3.93
N CYS A 273 5.02 -13.17 -3.25
CA CYS A 273 4.98 -13.59 -1.84
C CYS A 273 5.64 -14.94 -1.60
N SER A 274 5.71 -15.83 -2.60
CA SER A 274 6.36 -17.13 -2.47
C SER A 274 7.89 -17.08 -2.47
N LYS A 275 8.48 -15.93 -2.80
CA LYS A 275 9.94 -15.75 -2.92
C LYS A 275 10.49 -14.91 -1.76
N CYS A 276 11.76 -15.11 -1.45
CA CYS A 276 12.52 -14.16 -0.65
C CYS A 276 12.91 -12.96 -1.52
N ILE A 277 12.98 -11.75 -0.96
CA ILE A 277 13.46 -10.57 -1.71
C ILE A 277 14.90 -10.77 -2.25
N LEU A 278 15.68 -11.65 -1.61
CA LEU A 278 17.02 -12.02 -2.06
C LEU A 278 17.02 -12.92 -3.31
N ASP A 279 15.88 -13.51 -3.66
CA ASP A 279 15.73 -14.36 -4.85
C ASP A 279 15.50 -13.52 -6.12
N TRP A 280 15.31 -12.20 -6.00
CA TRP A 280 15.04 -11.25 -7.09
C TRP A 280 16.29 -10.50 -7.51
N LYS A 281 17.43 -11.18 -7.58
CA LYS A 281 18.74 -10.57 -7.85
C LYS A 281 19.40 -11.23 -9.05
#